data_AF-I7M8T2-F1
#
_entry.id   AF-I7M8T2-F1
#
_cell.length_a   1.000
_cell.length_b   1.000
_cell.length_c   1.000
_cell.angle_alpha   90.00
_cell.angle_beta   90.00
_cell.angle_gamma   90.00
#
_symmetry.space_group_name_H-M   'P 1'
#
loop_
_entity.id
_entity.type
_entity.pdbx_description
1 polymer ?
#
loop_
_entity_poly.entity_id
_entity_poly.type
_entity_poly.pdbx_seq_one_letter_code
_entity_poly.pdbx_strand_id
1 'polypeptide(L)'
;MQISEADASEEVQQSFIFNYVNNEILEEKKIKELFQKWGLNYLTVSSYRFNQRFEEVSAEQFLLEFFNFPEVRQTLSSMNSPKENYSTIKYKRLKVNQIKMDLFDRLEENNLVVKDMIKQTYEDFVEEIQINDLVRECLIKEESEHYEIFSEEDRKQFLFRLFQLVVLGGQMCQWEEKLSIYLDATKHLYKNLVTARKDSATDNIYIDSFVYEIQALDKSYKKGNNPQDVLYVVVNPSIRMLHVVQNAWVKVW
;
A
#
# COMPACT_ATOMS: atom_id res chain seq x y z
N MET A 1 -63.87 3.15 -10.28
CA MET A 1 -62.74 4.04 -10.62
C MET A 1 -61.60 3.59 -9.71
N GLN A 2 -60.70 2.77 -10.26
CA GLN A 2 -59.67 2.07 -9.48
C GLN A 2 -58.53 3.04 -9.17
N ILE A 3 -58.15 3.04 -7.89
CA ILE A 3 -56.92 3.61 -7.36
C ILE A 3 -55.83 2.60 -7.70
N SER A 4 -54.81 3.00 -8.47
CA SER A 4 -53.55 2.25 -8.59
C SER A 4 -52.48 3.02 -7.85
N GLU A 5 -52.19 2.57 -6.64
CA GLU A 5 -50.98 2.92 -5.90
C GLU A 5 -49.78 2.46 -6.73
N ALA A 6 -48.90 3.41 -7.05
CA ALA A 6 -47.61 3.12 -7.62
C ALA A 6 -46.71 2.60 -6.48
N ASP A 7 -46.40 1.31 -6.55
CA ASP A 7 -45.40 0.64 -5.72
C ASP A 7 -44.02 1.24 -6.09
N ALA A 8 -43.61 2.28 -5.35
CA ALA A 8 -42.24 2.74 -5.34
C ALA A 8 -41.46 1.77 -4.45
N SER A 9 -40.92 0.71 -5.04
CA SER A 9 -39.97 -0.16 -4.37
C SER A 9 -38.72 0.66 -4.03
N GLU A 10 -38.61 1.08 -2.78
CA GLU A 10 -37.35 1.53 -2.18
C GLU A 10 -36.34 0.38 -2.34
N GLU A 11 -35.38 0.53 -3.26
CA GLU A 11 -34.21 -0.33 -3.27
C GLU A 11 -33.50 -0.11 -1.94
N VAL A 12 -33.68 -1.04 -1.00
CA VAL A 12 -32.91 -1.09 0.24
C VAL A 12 -31.46 -1.22 -0.18
N GLN A 13 -30.73 -0.11 -0.13
CA GLN A 13 -29.30 -0.07 -0.40
C GLN A 13 -28.64 -0.94 0.66
N GLN A 14 -28.32 -2.19 0.30
CA GLN A 14 -27.66 -3.11 1.20
C GLN A 14 -26.34 -2.48 1.63
N SER A 15 -25.96 -2.60 2.91
CA SER A 15 -24.68 -2.09 3.41
C SER A 15 -23.55 -3.08 3.15
N PHE A 16 -22.31 -2.59 3.03
CA PHE A 16 -21.16 -3.49 2.87
C PHE A 16 -20.94 -4.33 4.13
N ILE A 17 -20.61 -5.61 3.94
CA ILE A 17 -20.18 -6.54 4.98
C ILE A 17 -18.73 -6.93 4.69
N PHE A 18 -17.85 -6.80 5.67
CA PHE A 18 -16.41 -7.05 5.53
C PHE A 18 -15.95 -8.19 6.43
N ASN A 19 -15.81 -9.38 5.86
CA ASN A 19 -15.37 -10.55 6.62
C ASN A 19 -13.86 -10.65 6.58
N TYR A 20 -13.21 -10.76 7.73
CA TYR A 20 -11.76 -11.00 7.79
C TYR A 20 -11.39 -12.31 7.09
N VAL A 21 -10.30 -12.27 6.34
CA VAL A 21 -9.72 -13.41 5.64
C VAL A 21 -8.27 -13.55 6.10
N ASN A 22 -7.94 -14.70 6.67
CA ASN A 22 -6.55 -14.99 7.01
C ASN A 22 -5.71 -14.97 5.72
N ASN A 23 -4.58 -14.28 5.76
CA ASN A 23 -3.65 -14.23 4.63
C ASN A 23 -2.24 -14.47 5.12
N GLU A 24 -1.43 -15.13 4.31
CA GLU A 24 -0.07 -15.54 4.63
C GLU A 24 0.97 -14.70 3.86
N ILE A 25 0.57 -13.51 3.39
CA ILE A 25 1.40 -12.66 2.53
C ILE A 25 2.74 -12.34 3.21
N LEU A 26 2.71 -12.09 4.51
CA LEU A 26 3.90 -11.82 5.33
C LEU A 26 4.47 -13.06 6.03
N GLU A 27 3.78 -14.21 5.95
CA GLU A 27 4.14 -15.42 6.70
C GLU A 27 5.06 -16.36 5.91
N GLU A 28 5.30 -16.07 4.62
CA GLU A 28 6.33 -16.79 3.87
C GLU A 28 7.68 -16.63 4.56
N LYS A 29 8.28 -17.76 4.97
CA LYS A 29 9.48 -17.80 5.83
C LYS A 29 10.58 -16.84 5.38
N LYS A 30 10.92 -16.83 4.09
CA LYS A 30 11.97 -15.96 3.54
C LYS A 30 11.61 -14.47 3.67
N ILE A 31 10.37 -14.10 3.36
CA ILE A 31 9.88 -12.72 3.45
C ILE A 31 9.84 -12.27 4.91
N LYS A 32 9.34 -13.13 5.80
CA LYS A 32 9.29 -12.87 7.23
C LYS A 32 10.67 -12.62 7.83
N GLU A 33 11.65 -13.46 7.49
CA GLU A 33 13.05 -13.31 7.92
C GLU A 33 13.65 -11.98 7.41
N LEU A 34 13.41 -11.62 6.14
CA LEU A 34 13.88 -10.34 5.58
C LEU A 34 13.22 -9.14 6.26
N PHE A 35 11.91 -9.16 6.50
CA PHE A 35 11.21 -8.02 7.11
C PHE A 35 11.60 -7.84 8.57
N GLN A 36 11.83 -8.93 9.30
CA GLN A 36 12.41 -8.86 10.63
C GLN A 36 13.82 -8.25 10.59
N LYS A 37 14.67 -8.71 9.67
CA LYS A 37 16.02 -8.19 9.45
C LYS A 37 16.02 -6.70 9.08
N TRP A 38 15.04 -6.25 8.30
CA TRP A 38 14.91 -4.85 7.86
C TRP A 38 14.16 -3.96 8.85
N GLY A 39 13.79 -4.46 10.03
CA GLY A 39 13.10 -3.67 11.05
C GLY A 39 11.63 -3.35 10.72
N LEU A 40 11.02 -4.07 9.78
CA LEU A 40 9.62 -3.92 9.36
C LEU A 40 8.65 -4.76 10.21
N ASN A 41 8.93 -4.93 11.49
CA ASN A 41 8.13 -5.78 12.39
C ASN A 41 6.69 -5.27 12.61
N TYR A 42 6.46 -3.98 12.34
CA TYR A 42 5.15 -3.33 12.46
C TYR A 42 4.37 -3.28 11.14
N LEU A 43 4.98 -3.75 10.04
CA LEU A 43 4.28 -3.91 8.77
C LEU A 43 3.25 -5.04 8.92
N THR A 44 2.00 -4.71 8.66
CA THR A 44 0.89 -5.65 8.70
C THR A 44 0.12 -5.63 7.38
N VAL A 45 -0.41 -6.80 7.02
CA VAL A 45 -1.33 -6.95 5.89
C VAL A 45 -2.58 -7.68 6.37
N SER A 46 -3.70 -6.96 6.44
CA SER A 46 -5.00 -7.52 6.82
C SER A 46 -5.88 -7.65 5.58
N SER A 47 -6.57 -8.78 5.42
CA SER A 47 -7.38 -9.05 4.24
C SER A 47 -8.84 -9.23 4.61
N TYR A 48 -9.74 -8.72 3.77
CA TYR A 48 -11.19 -8.77 3.98
C TYR A 48 -11.90 -9.11 2.68
N ARG A 49 -12.94 -9.93 2.76
CA ARG A 49 -13.86 -10.18 1.66
C ARG A 49 -15.12 -9.33 1.84
N PHE A 50 -15.56 -8.68 0.78
CA PHE A 50 -16.78 -7.90 0.78
C PHE A 50 -17.89 -8.51 -0.09
N ASN A 51 -19.14 -8.24 0.28
CA ASN A 51 -20.32 -8.89 -0.33
C ASN A 51 -20.80 -8.22 -1.62
N GLN A 52 -20.65 -6.91 -1.75
CA GLN A 52 -21.23 -6.12 -2.84
C GLN A 52 -20.23 -5.74 -3.93
N ARG A 53 -20.73 -5.15 -5.03
CA ARG A 53 -19.88 -4.62 -6.09
C ARG A 53 -19.23 -3.32 -5.62
N PHE A 54 -17.92 -3.19 -5.86
CA PHE A 54 -17.22 -1.93 -5.64
C PHE A 54 -17.33 -1.04 -6.88
N GLU A 55 -17.61 0.25 -6.67
CA GLU A 55 -17.61 1.28 -7.70
C GLU A 55 -16.71 2.44 -7.25
N GLU A 56 -15.77 2.86 -8.10
CA GLU A 56 -14.78 3.90 -7.75
C GLU A 56 -15.44 5.25 -7.47
N VAL A 57 -16.57 5.55 -8.10
CA VAL A 57 -17.33 6.79 -7.87
C VAL A 57 -17.79 6.92 -6.42
N SER A 58 -18.03 5.79 -5.74
CA SER A 58 -18.42 5.73 -4.32
C SER A 58 -17.26 5.33 -3.41
N ALA A 59 -16.00 5.53 -3.82
CA ALA A 59 -14.83 5.11 -3.05
C ALA A 59 -14.81 5.68 -1.62
N GLU A 60 -15.16 6.95 -1.45
CA GLU A 60 -15.20 7.60 -0.13
C GLU A 60 -16.20 6.91 0.82
N GLN A 61 -17.42 6.70 0.35
CA GLN A 61 -18.47 6.02 1.12
C GLN A 61 -18.06 4.58 1.46
N PHE A 62 -17.51 3.86 0.49
CA PHE A 62 -17.00 2.50 0.70
C PHE A 62 -15.90 2.44 1.77
N LEU A 63 -14.94 3.37 1.73
CA LEU A 63 -13.87 3.43 2.72
C LEU A 63 -14.42 3.79 4.11
N LEU A 64 -15.37 4.73 4.21
CA LEU A 64 -16.03 5.05 5.48
C LEU A 64 -16.80 3.85 6.05
N GLU A 65 -17.56 3.13 5.24
CA GLU A 65 -18.25 1.90 5.66
C GLU A 65 -17.25 0.84 6.13
N PHE A 66 -16.14 0.67 5.41
CA PHE A 66 -15.08 -0.26 5.78
C PHE A 66 -14.47 0.06 7.15
N PHE A 67 -14.00 1.30 7.35
CA PHE A 67 -13.36 1.68 8.61
C PHE A 67 -14.34 1.73 9.79
N ASN A 68 -15.64 1.89 9.53
CA ASN A 68 -16.68 1.81 10.56
C ASN A 68 -17.17 0.39 10.85
N PHE A 69 -16.77 -0.59 10.05
CA PHE A 69 -17.23 -1.96 10.22
C PHE A 69 -16.67 -2.57 11.53
N PRO A 70 -17.51 -3.12 12.43
CA PRO A 70 -17.08 -3.50 13.77
C PRO A 70 -15.85 -4.42 13.83
N GLU A 71 -15.76 -5.41 12.94
CA GLU A 71 -14.65 -6.38 12.88
C GLU A 71 -13.35 -5.73 12.38
N VAL A 72 -13.45 -4.76 11.47
CA VAL A 72 -12.32 -3.96 10.98
C VAL A 72 -11.77 -3.09 12.10
N ARG A 73 -12.64 -2.44 12.89
CA ARG A 73 -12.23 -1.60 14.03
C ARG A 73 -11.48 -2.39 15.10
N GLN A 74 -11.89 -3.63 15.34
CA GLN A 74 -11.18 -4.52 16.27
C GLN A 74 -9.80 -4.91 15.75
N THR A 75 -9.68 -5.18 14.45
CA THR A 75 -8.41 -5.61 13.83
C THR A 75 -7.42 -4.45 13.71
N LEU A 76 -7.89 -3.24 13.39
CA LEU A 76 -7.09 -2.02 13.24
C LEU A 76 -6.90 -1.25 14.57
N SER A 77 -7.15 -1.89 15.71
CA SER A 77 -7.17 -1.30 17.06
C SER A 77 -5.84 -0.68 17.53
N SER A 78 -4.76 -0.83 16.75
CA SER A 78 -3.52 -0.04 16.90
C SER A 78 -3.75 1.47 16.69
N MET A 79 -4.84 1.85 16.01
CA MET A 79 -5.30 3.23 15.91
C MET A 79 -6.18 3.54 17.11
N ASN A 80 -6.01 4.70 17.75
CA ASN A 80 -6.88 5.22 18.82
C ASN A 80 -8.31 5.41 18.30
N SER A 81 -9.02 4.29 18.15
CA SER A 81 -10.29 4.23 17.45
C SER A 81 -11.35 4.88 18.34
N PRO A 82 -12.08 5.88 17.83
CA PRO A 82 -13.08 6.56 18.62
C PRO A 82 -14.23 5.59 18.90
N LYS A 83 -15.03 5.85 19.94
CA LYS A 83 -16.24 5.06 20.15
C LYS A 83 -17.27 5.30 19.05
N GLU A 84 -17.34 6.54 18.58
CA GLU A 84 -18.23 7.00 17.50
C GLU A 84 -17.72 6.57 16.13
N ASN A 85 -18.62 6.53 15.15
CA ASN A 85 -18.26 6.24 13.76
C ASN A 85 -17.47 7.39 13.14
N TYR A 86 -16.54 7.04 12.26
CA TYR A 86 -15.85 7.97 11.39
C TYR A 86 -16.84 8.66 10.45
N SER A 87 -16.73 9.97 10.35
CA SER A 87 -17.58 10.82 9.52
C SER A 87 -16.84 11.37 8.31
N THR A 88 -15.52 11.57 8.42
CA THR A 88 -14.67 12.09 7.35
C THR A 88 -13.44 11.23 7.15
N ILE A 89 -13.06 11.09 5.88
CA ILE A 89 -11.84 10.41 5.47
C ILE A 89 -11.11 11.28 4.46
N LYS A 90 -9.81 11.48 4.66
CA LYS A 90 -8.93 12.08 3.66
C LYS A 90 -8.04 10.99 3.09
N TYR A 91 -8.05 10.84 1.78
CA TYR A 91 -7.25 9.84 1.09
C TYR A 91 -6.67 10.37 -0.22
N LYS A 92 -5.64 9.71 -0.73
CA LYS A 92 -5.03 9.97 -2.03
C LYS A 92 -5.10 8.70 -2.88
N ARG A 93 -5.65 8.80 -4.09
CA ARG A 93 -5.63 7.71 -5.07
C ARG A 93 -4.21 7.54 -5.62
N LEU A 94 -3.65 6.33 -5.50
CA LEU A 94 -2.36 5.98 -6.09
C LEU A 94 -2.51 5.36 -7.48
N LYS A 95 -1.53 5.57 -8.35
CA LYS A 95 -1.50 4.88 -9.64
C LYS A 95 -1.13 3.41 -9.43
N VAL A 96 -1.78 2.53 -10.17
CA VAL A 96 -1.55 1.08 -10.07
C VAL A 96 -1.75 0.45 -11.45
N ASN A 97 -0.82 0.72 -12.36
CA ASN A 97 -0.87 0.23 -13.73
C ASN A 97 0.40 -0.52 -14.16
N GLN A 98 1.36 -0.69 -13.25
CA GLN A 98 2.61 -1.40 -13.51
C GLN A 98 2.38 -2.92 -13.48
N ILE A 99 2.61 -3.59 -14.61
CA ILE A 99 2.50 -5.06 -14.72
C ILE A 99 3.86 -5.72 -14.48
N LYS A 100 4.94 -4.99 -14.73
CA LYS A 100 6.32 -5.44 -14.63
C LYS A 100 7.07 -4.63 -13.57
N MET A 101 8.27 -5.10 -13.23
CA MET A 101 9.20 -4.43 -12.31
C MET A 101 10.17 -3.49 -13.05
N ASP A 102 9.98 -3.28 -14.35
CA ASP A 102 10.85 -2.55 -15.27
C ASP A 102 10.99 -1.05 -14.92
N LEU A 103 10.08 -0.53 -14.09
CA LEU A 103 10.26 0.79 -13.47
C LEU A 103 11.63 0.92 -12.78
N PHE A 104 12.14 -0.14 -12.16
CA PHE A 104 13.38 -0.11 -11.39
C PHE A 104 14.64 -0.38 -12.23
N ASP A 105 14.51 -0.71 -13.51
CA ASP A 105 15.66 -0.88 -14.42
C ASP A 105 16.47 0.43 -14.51
N ARG A 106 15.80 1.57 -14.30
CA ARG A 106 16.42 2.90 -14.21
C ARG A 106 17.54 3.01 -13.18
N LEU A 107 17.52 2.19 -12.13
CA LEU A 107 18.60 2.18 -11.12
C LEU A 107 19.92 1.71 -11.74
N GLU A 108 19.89 0.72 -12.62
CA GLU A 108 21.08 0.27 -13.36
C GLU A 108 21.44 1.25 -14.49
N GLU A 109 20.44 1.74 -15.24
CA GLU A 109 20.64 2.70 -16.34
C GLU A 109 21.32 3.99 -15.87
N ASN A 110 21.03 4.43 -14.64
CA ASN A 110 21.63 5.62 -14.03
C ASN A 110 22.84 5.31 -13.13
N ASN A 111 23.38 4.09 -13.21
CA ASN A 111 24.57 3.66 -12.50
C ASN A 111 24.47 3.69 -10.96
N LEU A 112 23.28 3.56 -10.37
CA LEU A 112 23.12 3.38 -8.92
C LEU A 112 23.38 1.93 -8.50
N VAL A 113 23.16 1.00 -9.43
CA VAL A 113 23.38 -0.44 -9.26
C VAL A 113 24.25 -0.96 -10.40
N VAL A 114 25.23 -1.81 -10.07
CA VAL A 114 26.13 -2.43 -11.05
C VAL A 114 26.20 -3.92 -10.78
N LYS A 115 25.75 -4.74 -11.75
CA LYS A 115 25.71 -6.21 -11.61
C LYS A 115 25.02 -6.62 -10.30
N ASP A 116 23.81 -6.08 -10.07
CA ASP A 116 23.00 -6.30 -8.87
C ASP A 116 23.55 -5.68 -7.56
N MET A 117 24.77 -5.13 -7.55
CA MET A 117 25.35 -4.51 -6.36
C MET A 117 24.99 -3.03 -6.26
N ILE A 118 24.43 -2.63 -5.13
CA ILE A 118 24.06 -1.24 -4.84
C ILE A 118 25.31 -0.44 -4.47
N LYS A 119 25.48 0.73 -5.10
CA LYS A 119 26.59 1.62 -4.78
C LYS A 119 26.37 2.33 -3.44
N GLN A 120 27.39 2.28 -2.60
CA GLN A 120 27.42 2.99 -1.33
C GLN A 120 27.59 4.50 -1.52
N THR A 121 27.15 5.27 -0.53
CA THR A 121 27.35 6.72 -0.42
C THR A 121 27.77 7.07 1.01
N TYR A 122 28.08 8.34 1.25
CA TYR A 122 28.38 8.81 2.61
C TYR A 122 27.15 8.68 3.50
N GLU A 123 27.40 8.32 4.76
CA GLU A 123 26.32 8.20 5.74
C GLU A 123 25.61 9.54 5.93
N ASP A 124 24.29 9.51 5.84
CA ASP A 124 23.39 10.64 6.04
C ASP A 124 22.07 10.16 6.67
N PHE A 125 21.22 11.10 7.11
CA PHE A 125 19.94 10.80 7.72
C PHE A 125 18.84 11.72 7.18
N VAL A 126 17.74 11.13 6.70
CA VAL A 126 16.53 11.86 6.31
C VAL A 126 15.36 11.27 7.09
N GLU A 127 14.61 12.11 7.82
CA GLU A 127 13.50 11.66 8.67
C GLU A 127 13.87 10.50 9.61
N GLU A 128 15.09 10.53 10.17
CA GLU A 128 15.66 9.49 11.05
C GLU A 128 15.98 8.15 10.37
N ILE A 129 15.82 8.06 9.05
CA ILE A 129 16.20 6.90 8.26
C ILE A 129 17.65 7.09 7.83
N GLN A 130 18.50 6.11 8.15
CA GLN A 130 19.90 6.09 7.73
C GLN A 130 19.99 5.83 6.23
N ILE A 131 20.77 6.68 5.55
CA ILE A 131 21.11 6.57 4.14
C ILE A 131 22.60 6.25 4.06
N ASN A 132 22.94 5.14 3.43
CA ASN A 132 24.32 4.69 3.25
C ASN A 132 24.58 4.13 1.84
N ASP A 133 23.58 4.21 0.96
CA ASP A 133 23.68 3.84 -0.44
C ASP A 133 22.83 4.74 -1.35
N LEU A 134 23.16 4.73 -2.64
CA LEU A 134 22.53 5.63 -3.61
C LEU A 134 21.08 5.28 -3.93
N VAL A 135 20.63 4.03 -3.70
CA VAL A 135 19.23 3.66 -3.92
C VAL A 135 18.36 4.27 -2.82
N ARG A 136 18.78 4.17 -1.54
CA ARG A 136 18.12 4.84 -0.42
C ARG A 136 18.08 6.35 -0.62
N GLU A 137 19.22 6.93 -1.01
CA GLU A 137 19.33 8.36 -1.31
C GLU A 137 18.31 8.77 -2.39
N CYS A 138 18.30 8.08 -3.53
CA CYS A 138 17.35 8.29 -4.63
C CYS A 138 15.89 8.22 -4.17
N LEU A 139 15.56 7.32 -3.24
CA LEU A 139 14.19 7.10 -2.81
C LEU A 139 13.65 8.20 -1.89
N ILE A 140 14.47 8.83 -1.05
CA ILE A 140 14.00 9.70 0.04
C ILE A 140 14.55 11.13 0.00
N LYS A 141 15.75 11.36 -0.52
CA LYS A 141 16.47 12.63 -0.38
C LYS A 141 16.13 13.58 -1.53
N GLU A 142 15.15 14.47 -1.32
CA GLU A 142 14.59 15.32 -2.38
C GLU A 142 15.61 16.28 -3.01
N GLU A 143 16.63 16.67 -2.24
CA GLU A 143 17.71 17.54 -2.67
C GLU A 143 18.85 16.83 -3.42
N SER A 144 18.83 15.49 -3.50
CA SER A 144 19.82 14.72 -4.26
C SER A 144 19.52 14.77 -5.75
N GLU A 145 20.57 14.85 -6.59
CA GLU A 145 20.45 14.69 -8.04
C GLU A 145 19.85 13.32 -8.44
N HIS A 146 20.01 12.30 -7.59
CA HIS A 146 19.46 10.97 -7.83
C HIS A 146 17.94 10.91 -7.59
N TYR A 147 17.35 11.87 -6.89
CA TYR A 147 15.91 11.89 -6.66
C TYR A 147 15.12 11.98 -7.98
N GLU A 148 15.63 12.70 -8.97
CA GLU A 148 14.92 12.94 -10.23
C GLU A 148 14.92 11.72 -11.18
N ILE A 149 15.65 10.64 -10.86
CA ILE A 149 15.63 9.37 -11.62
C ILE A 149 14.20 8.81 -11.74
N PHE A 150 13.41 8.98 -10.69
CA PHE A 150 11.98 8.65 -10.68
C PHE A 150 11.16 9.93 -10.72
N SER A 151 10.34 10.07 -11.75
CA SER A 151 9.44 11.20 -11.90
C SER A 151 8.39 11.25 -10.79
N GLU A 152 7.74 12.39 -10.61
CA GLU A 152 6.61 12.49 -9.67
C GLU A 152 5.51 11.46 -9.95
N GLU A 153 5.30 11.11 -11.22
CA GLU A 153 4.28 10.14 -11.61
C GLU A 153 4.70 8.70 -11.27
N ASP A 154 5.99 8.40 -11.36
CA ASP A 154 6.54 7.12 -10.90
C ASP A 154 6.42 7.00 -9.38
N ARG A 155 6.73 8.09 -8.65
CA ARG A 155 6.61 8.15 -7.19
C ARG A 155 5.17 8.01 -6.69
N LYS A 156 4.17 8.31 -7.54
CA LYS A 156 2.74 8.08 -7.28
C LYS A 156 2.29 6.64 -7.58
N GLN A 157 3.16 5.78 -8.12
CA GLN A 157 2.84 4.37 -8.37
C GLN A 157 2.87 3.57 -7.07
N PHE A 158 1.85 2.75 -6.83
CA PHE A 158 1.82 1.86 -5.68
C PHE A 158 3.01 0.90 -5.64
N LEU A 159 3.46 0.42 -6.82
CA LEU A 159 4.65 -0.43 -6.92
C LEU A 159 5.90 0.29 -6.38
N PHE A 160 6.09 1.56 -6.74
CA PHE A 160 7.17 2.39 -6.20
C PHE A 160 7.04 2.57 -4.69
N ARG A 161 5.83 2.83 -4.18
CA ARG A 161 5.57 3.00 -2.75
C ARG A 161 5.91 1.76 -1.92
N LEU A 162 5.61 0.56 -2.44
CA LEU A 162 6.01 -0.70 -1.80
C LEU A 162 7.53 -0.89 -1.84
N PHE A 163 8.18 -0.59 -2.96
CA PHE A 163 9.64 -0.66 -3.06
C PHE A 163 10.32 0.28 -2.07
N GLN A 164 9.84 1.53 -2.00
CA GLN A 164 10.32 2.52 -1.04
C GLN A 164 10.16 2.05 0.40
N LEU A 165 8.99 1.49 0.75
CA LEU A 165 8.73 0.92 2.08
C LEU A 165 9.73 -0.19 2.43
N VAL A 166 9.95 -1.11 1.49
CA VAL A 166 10.83 -2.28 1.63
C VAL A 166 12.31 -1.87 1.76
N VAL A 167 12.80 -0.99 0.88
CA VAL A 167 14.21 -0.60 0.85
C VAL A 167 14.57 0.27 2.05
N LEU A 168 13.73 1.24 2.41
CA LEU A 168 14.05 2.14 3.51
C LEU A 168 14.05 1.41 4.86
N GLY A 169 13.17 0.42 5.04
CA GLY A 169 13.10 -0.37 6.28
C GLY A 169 12.73 0.44 7.52
N GLY A 170 12.82 -0.20 8.69
CA GLY A 170 12.66 0.44 9.99
C GLY A 170 13.98 0.94 10.59
N GLN A 171 13.94 1.51 11.80
CA GLN A 171 15.12 2.11 12.43
C GLN A 171 16.28 1.12 12.69
N MET A 172 15.99 -0.17 12.89
CA MET A 172 16.99 -1.25 13.06
C MET A 172 17.29 -2.01 11.76
N CYS A 173 17.16 -1.36 10.60
CA CYS A 173 17.33 -2.05 9.33
C CYS A 173 18.76 -2.60 9.15
N GLN A 174 18.88 -3.90 8.92
CA GLN A 174 20.11 -4.52 8.45
C GLN A 174 20.02 -4.68 6.93
N TRP A 175 20.61 -3.74 6.21
CA TRP A 175 20.54 -3.62 4.75
C TRP A 175 21.12 -4.83 4.00
N GLU A 176 20.73 -4.93 2.74
CA GLU A 176 21.34 -5.81 1.74
C GLU A 176 22.15 -4.97 0.75
N GLU A 177 23.22 -5.56 0.23
CA GLU A 177 24.02 -4.95 -0.84
C GLU A 177 23.45 -5.24 -2.23
N LYS A 178 22.52 -6.21 -2.34
CA LYS A 178 21.95 -6.66 -3.61
C LYS A 178 20.56 -6.11 -3.86
N LEU A 179 20.35 -5.49 -5.02
CA LEU A 179 19.06 -4.93 -5.42
C LEU A 179 17.99 -6.03 -5.58
N SER A 180 18.36 -7.17 -6.15
CA SER A 180 17.46 -8.30 -6.42
C SER A 180 16.68 -8.77 -5.20
N ILE A 181 17.29 -8.73 -4.01
CA ILE A 181 16.63 -9.14 -2.76
C ILE A 181 15.44 -8.21 -2.44
N TYR A 182 15.62 -6.90 -2.65
CA TYR A 182 14.55 -5.91 -2.49
C TYR A 182 13.48 -6.02 -3.58
N LEU A 183 13.89 -6.24 -4.82
CA LEU A 183 12.96 -6.41 -5.94
C LEU A 183 12.09 -7.66 -5.76
N ASP A 184 12.66 -8.77 -5.30
CA ASP A 184 11.93 -10.00 -5.03
C ASP A 184 10.90 -9.83 -3.91
N ALA A 185 11.29 -9.20 -2.78
CA ALA A 185 10.37 -8.90 -1.70
C ALA A 185 9.25 -7.93 -2.11
N THR A 186 9.58 -6.89 -2.89
CA THR A 186 8.60 -5.93 -3.43
C THR A 186 7.64 -6.62 -4.39
N LYS A 187 8.16 -7.45 -5.29
CA LYS A 187 7.37 -8.21 -6.26
C LYS A 187 6.44 -9.20 -5.56
N HIS A 188 6.90 -9.85 -4.50
CA HIS A 188 6.09 -10.72 -3.66
C HIS A 188 4.90 -9.95 -3.07
N LEU A 189 5.13 -8.82 -2.42
CA LEU A 189 4.05 -7.98 -1.89
C LEU A 189 3.09 -7.55 -3.00
N TYR A 190 3.61 -6.96 -4.07
CA TYR A 190 2.78 -6.41 -5.15
C TYR A 190 1.87 -7.48 -5.75
N LYS A 191 2.42 -8.64 -6.13
CA LYS A 191 1.65 -9.73 -6.74
C LYS A 191 0.56 -10.31 -5.85
N ASN A 192 0.76 -10.32 -4.53
CA ASN A 192 -0.22 -10.85 -3.59
C ASN A 192 -1.27 -9.80 -3.17
N LEU A 193 -1.00 -8.51 -3.40
CA LEU A 193 -1.91 -7.41 -3.06
C LEU A 193 -2.79 -6.99 -4.23
N VAL A 194 -2.25 -6.97 -5.45
CA VAL A 194 -2.97 -6.50 -6.65
C VAL A 194 -3.45 -7.66 -7.53
N THR A 195 -4.55 -7.42 -8.25
CA THR A 195 -5.14 -8.37 -9.18
C THR A 195 -4.91 -7.90 -10.61
N ALA A 196 -4.16 -8.69 -11.38
CA ALA A 196 -4.06 -8.53 -12.82
C ALA A 196 -5.15 -9.35 -13.52
N ARG A 197 -5.75 -8.80 -14.57
CA ARG A 197 -6.73 -9.48 -15.42
C ARG A 197 -6.34 -9.39 -16.87
N LYS A 198 -6.84 -10.33 -17.65
CA LYS A 198 -6.75 -10.31 -19.11
C LYS A 198 -8.09 -9.84 -19.68
N ASP A 199 -8.04 -8.84 -20.53
CA ASP A 199 -9.19 -8.39 -21.30
C ASP A 199 -9.51 -9.44 -22.37
N SER A 200 -10.76 -9.91 -22.41
CA SER A 200 -11.19 -11.00 -23.28
C SER A 200 -11.35 -10.60 -24.75
N ALA A 201 -11.45 -9.30 -25.04
CA ALA A 201 -11.59 -8.77 -26.40
C ALA A 201 -10.24 -8.39 -27.01
N THR A 202 -9.32 -7.85 -26.20
CA THR A 202 -8.03 -7.30 -26.69
C THR A 202 -6.83 -8.19 -26.35
N ASP A 203 -7.02 -9.24 -25.55
CA ASP A 203 -5.98 -10.10 -24.98
C ASP A 203 -4.93 -9.37 -24.10
N ASN A 204 -5.12 -8.08 -23.84
CA ASN A 204 -4.20 -7.27 -23.04
C ASN A 204 -4.38 -7.54 -21.54
N ILE A 205 -3.26 -7.56 -20.82
CA ILE A 205 -3.25 -7.65 -19.36
C ILE A 205 -3.35 -6.24 -18.78
N TYR A 206 -4.16 -6.07 -17.74
CA TYR A 206 -4.28 -4.82 -16.98
C TYR A 206 -4.46 -5.11 -15.49
N ILE A 207 -4.22 -4.10 -14.64
CA ILE A 207 -4.46 -4.20 -13.19
C ILE A 207 -5.90 -3.74 -12.90
N ASP A 208 -6.67 -4.59 -12.22
CA ASP A 208 -8.07 -4.34 -11.82
C ASP A 208 -8.19 -3.62 -10.46
N SER A 209 -7.08 -3.51 -9.73
CA SER A 209 -7.05 -3.00 -8.36
C SER A 209 -7.17 -1.49 -8.26
N PHE A 210 -7.72 -1.05 -7.13
CA PHE A 210 -7.73 0.35 -6.69
C PHE A 210 -6.98 0.48 -5.37
N VAL A 211 -6.04 1.40 -5.29
CA VAL A 211 -5.21 1.69 -4.12
C VAL A 211 -5.43 3.11 -3.63
N TYR A 212 -5.71 3.23 -2.34
CA TYR A 212 -5.92 4.49 -1.63
C TYR A 212 -4.92 4.60 -0.48
N GLU A 213 -4.12 5.67 -0.47
CA GLU A 213 -3.31 6.06 0.69
C GLU A 213 -4.19 6.89 1.61
N ILE A 214 -4.49 6.38 2.80
CA ILE A 214 -5.26 7.11 3.80
C ILE A 214 -4.35 8.15 4.43
N GLN A 215 -4.77 9.41 4.38
CA GLN A 215 -4.03 10.54 4.94
C GLN A 215 -4.57 10.96 6.29
N ALA A 216 -5.88 10.82 6.51
CA ALA A 216 -6.51 11.04 7.80
C ALA A 216 -7.86 10.30 7.91
N LEU A 217 -8.20 9.88 9.12
CA LEU A 217 -9.54 9.42 9.53
C LEU A 217 -9.96 10.25 10.74
N ASP A 218 -10.83 11.23 10.51
CA ASP A 218 -11.22 12.24 11.49
C ASP A 218 -10.01 12.75 12.33
N LYS A 219 -10.08 12.55 13.66
CA LYS A 219 -9.02 12.89 14.63
C LYS A 219 -8.23 11.66 15.10
N SER A 220 -8.61 10.46 14.67
CA SER A 220 -8.09 9.21 15.21
C SER A 220 -6.85 8.70 14.48
N TYR A 221 -6.75 9.02 13.19
CA TYR A 221 -5.57 8.73 12.40
C TYR A 221 -5.20 9.95 11.56
N LYS A 222 -3.90 10.25 11.55
CA LYS A 222 -3.28 11.19 10.62
C LYS A 222 -1.96 10.59 10.21
N LYS A 223 -1.72 10.53 8.90
CA LYS A 223 -0.45 10.07 8.37
C LYS A 223 0.68 10.95 8.91
N GLY A 224 1.73 10.30 9.41
CA GLY A 224 2.94 10.98 9.84
C GLY A 224 3.77 11.51 8.67
N ASN A 225 4.86 12.19 8.99
CA ASN A 225 5.78 12.72 7.98
C ASN A 225 6.76 11.66 7.47
N ASN A 226 7.04 10.64 8.28
CA ASN A 226 8.00 9.61 7.92
C ASN A 226 7.44 8.73 6.77
N PRO A 227 8.23 8.39 5.74
CA PRO A 227 7.76 7.58 4.62
C PRO A 227 7.34 6.15 5.01
N GLN A 228 7.73 5.66 6.19
CA GLN A 228 7.29 4.38 6.74
C GLN A 228 5.89 4.45 7.39
N ASP A 229 5.36 5.64 7.66
CA ASP A 229 3.99 5.82 8.15
C ASP A 229 3.00 5.69 6.99
N VAL A 230 2.49 4.47 6.78
CA VAL A 230 1.60 4.15 5.66
C VAL A 230 0.33 3.47 6.14
N LEU A 231 -0.78 3.81 5.47
CA LEU A 231 -2.02 3.08 5.53
C LEU A 231 -2.58 3.02 4.10
N TYR A 232 -2.37 1.91 3.42
CA TYR A 232 -2.88 1.66 2.08
C TYR A 232 -4.09 0.74 2.15
N VAL A 233 -5.17 1.12 1.46
CA VAL A 233 -6.31 0.25 1.19
C VAL A 233 -6.26 -0.16 -0.27
N VAL A 234 -6.07 -1.46 -0.52
CA VAL A 234 -6.02 -2.08 -1.84
C VAL A 234 -7.34 -2.82 -2.06
N VAL A 235 -8.20 -2.30 -2.92
CA VAL A 235 -9.48 -2.89 -3.30
C VAL A 235 -9.29 -3.66 -4.60
N ASN A 236 -9.68 -4.93 -4.61
CA ASN A 236 -9.70 -5.83 -5.76
C ASN A 236 -11.15 -6.17 -6.11
N PRO A 237 -11.81 -5.40 -7.02
CA PRO A 237 -13.25 -5.52 -7.26
C PRO A 237 -13.66 -6.88 -7.82
N SER A 238 -12.91 -7.41 -8.80
CA SER A 238 -13.28 -8.66 -9.47
C SER A 238 -13.32 -9.88 -8.54
N ILE A 239 -12.41 -9.92 -7.56
CA ILE A 239 -12.34 -11.01 -6.57
C ILE A 239 -13.03 -10.66 -5.24
N ARG A 240 -13.62 -9.46 -5.15
CA ARG A 240 -14.24 -8.88 -3.95
C ARG A 240 -13.38 -8.97 -2.70
N MET A 241 -12.09 -8.70 -2.86
CA MET A 241 -11.11 -8.71 -1.79
C MET A 241 -10.59 -7.31 -1.55
N LEU A 242 -10.30 -7.01 -0.29
CA LEU A 242 -9.67 -5.78 0.16
C LEU A 242 -8.48 -6.15 1.02
N HIS A 243 -7.33 -5.50 0.80
CA HIS A 243 -6.16 -5.61 1.66
C HIS A 243 -5.86 -4.25 2.29
N VAL A 244 -5.54 -4.26 3.58
CA VAL A 244 -5.02 -3.11 4.30
C VAL A 244 -3.54 -3.36 4.56
N VAL A 245 -2.67 -2.54 3.98
CA VAL A 245 -1.24 -2.54 4.27
C VAL A 245 -0.96 -1.38 5.20
N GLN A 246 -0.46 -1.67 6.40
CA GLN A 246 -0.19 -0.65 7.41
C GLN A 246 1.22 -0.82 7.95
N ASN A 247 1.93 0.30 8.10
CA ASN A 247 3.18 0.37 8.86
C ASN A 247 3.25 1.70 9.60
N ALA A 248 4.07 1.75 10.64
CA ALA A 248 4.40 2.97 11.37
C ALA A 248 5.89 3.00 11.67
N TRP A 249 6.49 4.19 11.60
CA TRP A 249 7.83 4.41 12.09
C TRP A 249 7.82 4.32 13.62
N VAL A 250 8.62 3.39 14.16
CA VAL A 250 8.76 3.22 15.61
C VAL A 250 10.21 3.46 15.98
N LYS A 251 10.42 4.47 16.84
CA LYS A 251 11.71 4.72 17.47
C LYS A 251 11.95 3.67 18.55
N VAL A 252 13.13 3.06 18.50
CA VAL A 252 13.59 2.03 19.42
C VAL A 252 14.50 2.65 20.50
N TRP A 253 14.80 3.95 20.41
CA TRP A 253 15.55 4.74 21.40
C TRP A 253 15.14 6.21 21.40
#